data_AF-A0A7S0FK92-F1
#
_entry.id   AF-A0A7S0FK92-F1
#
_cell.length_a   1.000
_cell.length_b   1.000
_cell.length_c   1.000
_cell.angle_alpha   90.00
_cell.angle_beta   90.00
_cell.angle_gamma   90.00
#
_symmetry.space_group_name_H-M   'P 1'
#
loop_
_entity.id
_entity.type
_entity.pdbx_description
1 polymer ?
#
loop_
_entity_poly.entity_id
_entity_poly.type
_entity_poly.pdbx_seq_one_letter_code
_entity_poly.pdbx_strand_id
1 'polypeptide(L)'
;AGMLGKDLTNAGVDGVVSLDCGSGGMPSANIMSDVSAAAKKLSASSGGRDVSVVLIFGPHVGISKEGKVGYVERRVNDEESVGTSEYVKAGADDRAIADASKQAYKSIKSKVEAQIGAGGLGEGISEMTVVGGVTLNRSKFGKEKGEDAFYPLLAKQIKGDGSIAEI
;
A
#
# COMPACT_ATOMS: atom_id res chain seq x y z
N ALA A 1 -0.37 -5.88 12.58
CA ALA A 1 0.50 -5.25 11.57
C ALA A 1 -0.37 -4.23 10.87
N GLY A 2 -0.12 -2.94 11.13
CA GLY A 2 -0.90 -1.85 10.56
C GLY A 2 -0.68 -1.82 9.05
N MET A 3 -1.76 -1.80 8.28
CA MET A 3 -1.69 -1.38 6.89
C MET A 3 -1.20 0.07 6.88
N LEU A 4 -0.26 0.40 5.98
CA LEU A 4 0.16 1.79 5.74
C LEU A 4 -1.10 2.67 5.64
N GLY A 5 -1.18 3.69 6.51
CA GLY A 5 -2.27 4.67 6.51
C GLY A 5 -3.55 4.28 7.25
N LYS A 6 -3.81 3.02 7.59
CA LYS A 6 -5.04 2.63 8.32
C LYS A 6 -5.08 3.19 9.74
N ASP A 7 -3.96 3.13 10.44
CA ASP A 7 -3.85 3.68 11.80
C ASP A 7 -3.97 5.21 11.80
N LEU A 8 -3.42 5.87 10.76
CA LEU A 8 -3.54 7.33 10.58
C LEU A 8 -4.97 7.74 10.21
N THR A 9 -5.64 6.97 9.35
CA THR A 9 -7.06 7.17 9.01
C THR A 9 -7.93 7.01 10.26
N ASN A 10 -7.68 5.97 11.07
CA ASN A 10 -8.41 5.74 12.32
C ASN A 10 -8.11 6.82 13.38
N ALA A 11 -6.90 7.37 13.39
CA ALA A 11 -6.53 8.51 14.22
C ALA A 11 -7.11 9.84 13.72
N GLY A 12 -7.81 9.85 12.58
CA GLY A 12 -8.42 11.06 12.01
C GLY A 12 -7.39 12.05 11.47
N VAL A 13 -6.21 11.58 11.03
CA VAL A 13 -5.21 12.45 10.40
C VAL A 13 -5.76 12.96 9.07
N ASP A 14 -5.96 14.27 8.99
CA ASP A 14 -6.45 14.91 7.77
C ASP A 14 -5.53 14.65 6.57
N GLY A 15 -6.13 14.37 5.42
CA GLY A 15 -5.41 14.13 4.16
C GLY A 15 -4.90 12.70 3.96
N VAL A 16 -5.08 11.79 4.93
CA VAL A 16 -4.75 10.36 4.77
C VAL A 16 -6.03 9.54 4.65
N VAL A 17 -6.12 8.74 3.59
CA VAL A 17 -7.25 7.84 3.34
C VAL A 17 -6.74 6.44 3.07
N SER A 18 -7.16 5.49 3.90
CA SER A 18 -7.03 4.06 3.60
C SER A 18 -8.10 3.68 2.59
N LEU A 19 -7.66 3.22 1.42
CA LEU A 19 -8.55 2.64 0.42
C LEU A 19 -8.96 1.23 0.84
N ASP A 20 -10.13 0.80 0.40
CA ASP A 20 -10.56 -0.57 0.64
C ASP A 20 -9.74 -1.55 -0.21
N CYS A 21 -9.18 -2.56 0.44
CA CYS A 21 -8.40 -3.59 -0.22
C CYS A 21 -8.76 -4.97 0.36
N GLY A 22 -8.86 -5.95 -0.53
CA GLY A 22 -9.00 -7.34 -0.15
C GLY A 22 -7.71 -7.93 0.41
N SER A 23 -7.70 -9.25 0.58
CA SER A 23 -6.47 -10.00 0.83
C SER A 23 -5.41 -9.66 -0.23
N GLY A 24 -4.14 -9.67 0.14
CA GLY A 24 -3.03 -9.35 -0.75
C GLY A 24 -2.60 -7.90 -0.69
N GLY A 25 -3.43 -7.03 -0.11
CA GLY A 25 -3.45 -5.63 -0.53
C GLY A 25 -4.05 -5.48 -1.94
N MET A 26 -4.84 -6.45 -2.41
CA MET A 26 -5.51 -6.37 -3.71
C MET A 26 -6.55 -5.25 -3.66
N PRO A 27 -6.45 -4.22 -4.50
CA PRO A 27 -7.39 -3.12 -4.44
C PRO A 27 -8.81 -3.56 -4.76
N SER A 28 -9.80 -2.84 -4.23
CA SER A 28 -11.20 -3.00 -4.61
C SER A 28 -11.43 -2.70 -6.11
N ALA A 29 -12.65 -2.88 -6.61
CA ALA A 29 -12.98 -2.64 -8.02
C ALA A 29 -12.89 -1.15 -8.42
N ASN A 30 -12.96 -0.22 -7.46
CA ASN A 30 -13.27 1.19 -7.73
C ASN A 30 -12.33 2.19 -7.02
N ILE A 31 -11.01 1.96 -7.02
CA ILE A 31 -10.04 2.83 -6.32
C ILE A 31 -10.22 4.30 -6.69
N MET A 32 -10.35 4.59 -7.99
CA MET A 32 -10.45 5.97 -8.47
C MET A 32 -11.72 6.68 -7.98
N SER A 33 -12.81 5.94 -7.73
CA SER A 33 -14.00 6.50 -7.11
C SER A 33 -13.73 6.93 -5.67
N ASP A 34 -13.05 6.08 -4.90
CA ASP A 34 -12.71 6.36 -3.51
C ASP A 34 -11.71 7.53 -3.40
N VAL A 35 -10.70 7.54 -4.27
CA VAL A 35 -9.72 8.63 -4.36
C VAL A 35 -10.38 9.95 -4.76
N SER A 36 -11.26 9.95 -5.76
CA SER A 36 -11.99 11.15 -6.19
C SER A 36 -12.91 11.67 -5.09
N ALA A 37 -13.60 10.78 -4.37
CA ALA A 37 -14.47 11.17 -3.26
C ALA A 37 -13.67 11.82 -2.11
N ALA A 38 -12.51 11.24 -1.78
CA ALA A 38 -11.58 11.81 -0.80
C ALA A 38 -11.04 13.18 -1.23
N ALA A 39 -10.59 13.29 -2.48
CA ALA A 39 -10.06 14.53 -3.04
C ALA A 39 -11.12 15.64 -3.06
N LYS A 40 -12.36 15.33 -3.46
CA LYS A 40 -13.48 16.28 -3.45
C LYS A 40 -13.78 16.82 -2.05
N LYS A 41 -13.75 15.95 -1.03
CA LYS A 41 -13.92 16.35 0.37
C LYS A 41 -12.82 17.31 0.83
N LEU A 42 -11.56 17.01 0.49
CA LEU A 42 -10.41 17.86 0.83
C LEU A 42 -10.37 19.18 0.05
N SER A 43 -10.78 19.15 -1.22
CA SER A 43 -10.92 20.35 -2.05
C SER A 43 -11.95 21.31 -1.46
N ALA A 44 -13.10 20.79 -1.01
CA ALA A 44 -14.15 21.58 -0.36
C ALA A 44 -13.65 22.25 0.94
N SER A 45 -12.88 21.56 1.77
CA SER A 45 -12.27 22.16 2.97
C SER A 45 -11.15 23.15 2.65
N SER A 46 -10.59 23.09 1.43
CA SER A 46 -9.48 23.92 0.97
C SER A 46 -9.92 25.13 0.13
N GLY A 47 -11.21 25.48 0.15
CA GLY A 47 -11.77 26.61 -0.60
C GLY A 47 -12.05 26.31 -2.07
N GLY A 48 -12.28 25.04 -2.42
CA GLY A 48 -12.60 24.60 -3.79
C GLY A 48 -11.38 24.50 -4.71
N ARG A 49 -10.17 24.47 -4.16
CA ARG A 49 -8.95 24.25 -4.95
C ARG A 49 -8.76 22.77 -5.24
N ASP A 50 -8.33 22.45 -6.44
CA ASP A 50 -7.88 21.08 -6.76
C ASP A 50 -6.72 20.68 -5.85
N VAL A 51 -6.61 19.38 -5.57
CA VAL A 51 -5.60 18.81 -4.67
C VAL A 51 -4.62 17.91 -5.42
N SER A 52 -3.40 17.83 -4.91
CA SER A 52 -2.42 16.82 -5.32
C SER A 52 -2.61 15.57 -4.48
N VAL A 53 -2.62 14.39 -5.13
CA VAL A 53 -2.80 13.09 -4.46
C VAL A 53 -1.50 12.30 -4.51
N VAL A 54 -1.17 11.62 -3.41
CA VAL A 54 -0.14 10.57 -3.40
C VAL A 54 -0.82 9.22 -3.13
N LEU A 55 -0.82 8.35 -4.13
CA LEU A 55 -1.34 6.99 -4.03
C LEU A 55 -0.19 6.01 -3.75
N ILE A 56 -0.18 5.42 -2.56
CA ILE A 56 0.80 4.38 -2.17
C ILE A 56 0.11 3.03 -2.18
N PHE A 57 0.67 2.05 -2.87
CA PHE A 57 0.11 0.69 -2.93
C PHE A 57 1.18 -0.40 -2.95
N GLY A 58 0.79 -1.61 -2.57
CA GLY A 58 1.67 -2.76 -2.65
C GLY A 58 1.21 -3.93 -1.77
N PRO A 59 1.72 -5.14 -2.04
CA PRO A 59 1.62 -6.22 -1.07
C PRO A 59 2.54 -5.97 0.12
N HIS A 60 2.42 -6.82 1.14
CA HIS A 60 3.33 -6.82 2.28
C HIS A 60 3.85 -8.23 2.57
N VAL A 61 5.07 -8.32 3.11
CA VAL A 61 5.68 -9.57 3.53
C VAL A 61 6.35 -9.40 4.90
N GLY A 62 6.19 -10.39 5.76
CA GLY A 62 6.83 -10.43 7.07
C GLY A 62 8.27 -10.91 6.99
N ILE A 63 9.15 -10.38 7.83
CA ILE A 63 10.50 -10.91 8.08
C ILE A 63 10.66 -11.14 9.58
N SER A 64 10.92 -12.39 9.98
CA SER A 64 11.04 -12.79 11.38
C SER A 64 12.33 -12.28 12.00
N LYS A 65 12.47 -12.38 13.33
CA LYS A 65 13.73 -11.99 14.01
C LYS A 65 14.92 -12.88 13.61
N GLU A 66 14.66 -14.11 13.15
CA GLU A 66 15.66 -15.03 12.58
C GLU A 66 15.90 -14.78 11.08
N GLY A 67 15.21 -13.80 10.47
CA GLY A 67 15.36 -13.47 9.06
C GLY A 67 14.51 -14.32 8.10
N LYS A 68 13.58 -15.14 8.63
CA LYS A 68 12.71 -15.98 7.79
C LYS A 68 11.66 -15.12 7.06
N VAL A 69 11.50 -15.34 5.76
CA VAL A 69 10.57 -14.56 4.91
C VAL A 69 9.16 -15.14 4.99
N GLY A 70 8.16 -14.26 5.06
CA GLY A 70 6.75 -14.62 5.20
C GLY A 70 6.26 -14.74 6.63
N TYR A 71 7.13 -14.55 7.62
CA TYR A 71 6.82 -14.68 9.03
C TYR A 71 7.16 -13.39 9.76
N VAL A 72 6.37 -12.98 10.73
CA VAL A 72 6.71 -11.82 11.57
C VAL A 72 6.09 -11.99 12.96
N GLU A 73 6.88 -11.79 13.99
CA GLU A 73 6.43 -11.80 15.36
C GLU A 73 5.51 -10.59 15.62
N ARG A 74 4.40 -10.85 16.30
CA ARG A 74 3.36 -9.90 16.66
C ARG A 74 3.09 -10.03 18.14
N ARG A 75 2.82 -8.90 18.78
CA ARG A 75 2.35 -8.88 20.16
C ARG A 75 0.82 -9.03 20.15
N VAL A 76 0.30 -10.06 20.79
CA VAL A 76 -1.13 -10.28 21.00
C VAL A 76 -1.32 -10.51 22.49
N ASN A 77 -2.03 -9.62 23.19
CA ASN A 77 -2.25 -9.69 24.64
C ASN A 77 -0.97 -9.90 25.46
N ASP A 78 0.09 -9.15 25.14
CA ASP A 78 1.43 -9.28 25.73
C ASP A 78 2.20 -10.58 25.45
N GLU A 79 1.65 -11.47 24.63
CA GLU A 79 2.34 -12.69 24.18
C GLU A 79 2.90 -12.53 22.76
N GLU A 80 4.02 -13.21 22.51
CA GLU A 80 4.62 -13.32 21.18
C GLU A 80 3.85 -14.35 20.35
N SER A 81 3.36 -13.91 19.20
CA SER A 81 2.70 -14.77 18.22
C SER A 81 3.37 -14.59 16.86
N VAL A 82 3.50 -15.65 16.07
CA VAL A 82 4.06 -15.54 14.71
C VAL A 82 2.92 -15.39 13.72
N GLY A 83 2.82 -14.21 13.11
CA GLY A 83 1.93 -13.99 11.97
C GLY A 83 2.55 -14.50 10.69
N THR A 84 1.75 -15.12 9.83
CA THR A 84 2.15 -15.50 8.47
C THR A 84 1.63 -14.51 7.45
N SER A 85 2.43 -14.22 6.43
CA SER A 85 1.96 -13.61 5.19
C SER A 85 1.05 -14.60 4.47
N GLU A 86 0.07 -14.09 3.74
CA GLU A 86 -0.83 -14.88 2.91
C GLU A 86 -0.14 -15.64 1.76
N TYR A 87 1.13 -15.33 1.49
CA TYR A 87 1.94 -16.02 0.49
C TYR A 87 2.62 -17.28 1.03
N VAL A 88 2.59 -17.50 2.35
CA VAL A 88 3.17 -18.69 2.98
C VAL A 88 2.32 -19.92 2.65
N LYS A 89 2.88 -20.82 1.84
CA LYS A 89 2.31 -22.16 1.57
C LYS A 89 3.11 -23.22 2.34
N ALA A 90 2.47 -24.35 2.64
CA ALA A 90 3.14 -25.47 3.29
C ALA A 90 4.39 -25.90 2.49
N GLY A 91 5.54 -25.93 3.15
CA GLY A 91 6.82 -26.31 2.54
C GLY A 91 7.48 -25.25 1.64
N ALA A 92 6.94 -24.03 1.54
CA ALA A 92 7.59 -22.96 0.78
C ALA A 92 8.86 -22.47 1.49
N ASP A 93 9.94 -22.29 0.71
CA ASP A 93 11.16 -21.63 1.17
C ASP A 93 11.04 -20.09 1.03
N ASP A 94 12.04 -19.38 1.57
CA ASP A 94 12.07 -17.90 1.57
C ASP A 94 12.00 -17.32 0.14
N ARG A 95 12.61 -18.00 -0.83
CA ARG A 95 12.65 -17.55 -2.23
C ARG A 95 11.28 -17.67 -2.88
N ALA A 96 10.59 -18.79 -2.67
CA ALA A 96 9.24 -19.01 -3.17
C ALA A 96 8.25 -17.97 -2.61
N ILE A 97 8.39 -17.60 -1.34
CA ILE A 97 7.55 -16.58 -0.70
C ILE A 97 7.88 -15.18 -1.27
N ALA A 98 9.15 -14.86 -1.47
CA ALA A 98 9.56 -13.61 -2.10
C ALA A 98 9.04 -13.51 -3.55
N ASP A 99 9.10 -14.59 -4.32
CA ASP A 99 8.62 -14.61 -5.70
C ASP A 99 7.08 -14.51 -5.77
N ALA A 100 6.36 -15.13 -4.83
CA ALA A 100 4.92 -14.94 -4.69
C ALA A 100 4.56 -13.48 -4.36
N SER A 101 5.33 -12.82 -3.49
CA SER A 101 5.14 -11.40 -3.16
C SER A 101 5.36 -10.50 -4.39
N LYS A 102 6.37 -10.78 -5.22
CA LYS A 102 6.58 -10.07 -6.49
C LYS A 102 5.45 -10.29 -7.49
N GLN A 103 4.90 -11.51 -7.56
CA GLN A 103 3.75 -11.80 -8.41
C GLN A 103 2.51 -11.03 -7.95
N ALA A 104 2.24 -10.99 -6.65
CA ALA A 104 1.16 -10.19 -6.08
C ALA A 104 1.33 -8.71 -6.42
N TYR A 105 2.54 -8.15 -6.30
CA TYR A 105 2.83 -6.78 -6.71
C TYR A 105 2.49 -6.54 -8.19
N LYS A 106 2.89 -7.45 -9.10
CA LYS A 106 2.57 -7.32 -10.52
C LYS A 106 1.07 -7.29 -10.78
N SER A 107 0.31 -8.16 -10.11
CA SER A 107 -1.16 -8.19 -10.23
C SER A 107 -1.81 -6.91 -9.71
N ILE A 108 -1.36 -6.43 -8.54
CA ILE A 108 -1.86 -5.18 -7.94
C ILE A 108 -1.53 -3.99 -8.86
N LYS A 109 -0.27 -3.86 -9.29
CA LYS A 109 0.19 -2.83 -10.21
C LYS A 109 -0.66 -2.79 -11.48
N SER A 110 -0.87 -3.95 -12.11
CA SER A 110 -1.70 -4.03 -13.32
C SER A 110 -3.13 -3.56 -13.09
N LYS A 111 -3.73 -3.86 -11.93
CA LYS A 111 -5.09 -3.42 -11.59
C LYS A 111 -5.16 -1.92 -11.32
N VAL A 112 -4.19 -1.38 -10.58
CA VAL A 112 -4.09 0.07 -10.31
C VAL A 112 -3.89 0.84 -11.61
N GLU A 113 -2.93 0.45 -12.46
CA GLU A 113 -2.69 1.10 -13.75
C GLU A 113 -3.92 1.05 -14.67
N ALA A 114 -4.65 -0.08 -14.69
CA ALA A 114 -5.88 -0.19 -15.47
C ALA A 114 -7.00 0.76 -14.99
N GLN A 115 -7.15 0.94 -13.68
CA GLN A 115 -8.18 1.84 -13.13
C GLN A 115 -7.84 3.31 -13.34
N ILE A 116 -6.56 3.67 -13.22
CA ILE A 116 -6.10 5.04 -13.46
C ILE A 116 -6.20 5.40 -14.96
N GLY A 117 -5.83 4.47 -15.85
CA GLY A 117 -5.83 4.72 -17.29
C GLY A 117 -7.22 4.86 -17.94
N ALA A 118 -8.30 4.47 -17.24
CA ALA A 118 -9.64 4.38 -17.81
C ALA A 118 -10.47 5.67 -17.78
N GLY A 119 -10.09 6.69 -17.00
CA GLY A 119 -11.00 7.82 -16.72
C GLY A 119 -10.38 9.17 -16.35
N GLY A 120 -9.07 9.35 -16.51
CA GLY A 120 -8.38 10.54 -15.98
C GLY A 120 -8.33 10.55 -14.45
N LEU A 121 -7.88 11.66 -13.85
CA LEU A 121 -7.70 11.73 -12.40
C LEU A 121 -9.01 11.91 -11.60
N GLY A 122 -10.09 12.35 -12.26
CA GLY A 122 -11.35 12.71 -11.61
C GLY A 122 -11.42 14.20 -11.22
N GLU A 123 -12.61 14.66 -10.82
CA GLU A 123 -12.82 16.04 -10.37
C GLU A 123 -12.04 16.34 -9.08
N GLY A 124 -11.48 17.54 -8.98
CA GLY A 124 -10.81 18.02 -7.78
C GLY A 124 -9.37 17.55 -7.62
N ILE A 125 -8.79 16.87 -8.61
CA ILE A 125 -7.40 16.36 -8.57
C ILE A 125 -6.58 17.02 -9.68
N SER A 126 -5.59 17.83 -9.31
CA SER A 126 -4.70 18.50 -10.26
C SER A 126 -3.56 17.60 -10.73
N GLU A 127 -3.09 16.72 -9.84
CA GLU A 127 -2.04 15.76 -10.11
C GLU A 127 -2.10 14.57 -9.14
N MET A 128 -1.56 13.44 -9.57
CA MET A 128 -1.43 12.24 -8.77
C MET A 128 -0.01 11.67 -8.89
N THR A 129 0.67 11.51 -7.76
CA THR A 129 1.89 10.71 -7.68
C THR A 129 1.53 9.29 -7.26
N VAL A 130 1.90 8.31 -8.06
CA VAL A 130 1.61 6.90 -7.86
C VAL A 130 2.90 6.18 -7.46
N VAL A 131 2.93 5.66 -6.24
CA VAL A 131 4.07 4.93 -5.68
C VAL A 131 3.66 3.49 -5.39
N GLY A 132 4.21 2.55 -6.15
CA GLY A 132 3.99 1.12 -5.98
C GLY A 132 5.22 0.44 -5.42
N GLY A 133 5.07 -0.50 -4.49
CA GLY A 133 6.21 -1.22 -3.92
C GLY A 133 5.83 -2.44 -3.12
N VAL A 134 6.77 -2.96 -2.34
CA VAL A 134 6.54 -4.05 -1.38
C VAL A 134 6.83 -3.54 0.02
N THR A 135 5.89 -3.73 0.94
CA THR A 135 6.09 -3.41 2.35
C THR A 135 6.74 -4.59 3.07
N LEU A 136 7.81 -4.33 3.82
CA LEU A 136 8.52 -5.30 4.63
C LEU A 136 8.18 -5.04 6.11
N ASN A 137 7.44 -5.97 6.71
CA ASN A 137 7.10 -5.90 8.12
C ASN A 137 8.16 -6.66 8.90
N ARG A 138 8.98 -5.96 9.68
CA ARG A 138 10.09 -6.57 10.42
C ARG A 138 9.72 -6.80 11.87
N SER A 139 10.30 -7.86 12.44
CA SER A 139 10.14 -8.15 13.86
C SER A 139 10.50 -6.97 14.75
N LYS A 140 9.64 -6.71 15.74
CA LYS A 140 9.90 -5.78 16.84
C LYS A 140 10.48 -6.49 18.08
N PHE A 141 10.74 -7.78 17.96
CA PHE A 141 11.30 -8.65 18.99
C PHE A 141 12.75 -8.99 18.69
N GLY A 142 13.49 -9.45 19.70
CA GLY A 142 14.92 -9.78 19.58
C GLY A 142 15.86 -8.61 19.84
N LYS A 143 17.17 -8.88 19.70
CA LYS A 143 18.24 -7.90 19.98
C LYS A 143 18.32 -6.80 18.91
N GLU A 144 17.99 -7.14 17.67
CA GLU A 144 17.95 -6.20 16.54
C GLU A 144 16.51 -6.01 16.10
N LYS A 145 15.82 -5.05 16.74
CA LYS A 145 14.47 -4.67 16.31
C LYS A 145 14.56 -4.07 14.91
N GLY A 146 13.90 -4.70 13.94
CA GLY A 146 13.87 -4.18 12.58
C GLY A 146 12.81 -3.10 12.44
N GLU A 147 13.15 -1.98 11.81
CA GLU A 147 12.16 -1.01 11.32
C GLU A 147 11.40 -1.62 10.13
N ASP A 148 10.13 -1.26 10.01
CA ASP A 148 9.40 -1.65 8.80
C ASP A 148 9.97 -0.84 7.64
N ALA A 149 10.02 -1.45 6.46
CA ALA A 149 10.60 -0.83 5.27
C ALA A 149 9.63 -0.89 4.10
N PHE A 150 9.79 0.02 3.16
CA PHE A 150 9.05 0.01 1.90
C PHE A 150 10.05 -0.02 0.75
N TYR A 151 9.92 -1.00 -0.14
CA TYR A 151 10.77 -1.14 -1.31
C TYR A 151 10.02 -0.64 -2.56
N PRO A 152 10.27 0.61 -3.02
CA PRO A 152 9.58 1.16 -4.17
C PRO A 152 10.01 0.45 -5.45
N LEU A 153 9.03 0.11 -6.29
CA LEU A 153 9.17 -0.57 -7.58
C LEU A 153 8.48 0.20 -8.71
N LEU A 154 7.77 1.28 -8.38
CA LEU A 154 7.08 2.18 -9.29
C LEU A 154 7.02 3.56 -8.64
N ALA A 155 7.40 4.59 -9.38
CA ALA A 155 7.11 5.98 -9.08
C ALA A 155 6.73 6.68 -10.39
N LYS A 156 5.52 7.23 -10.46
CA LYS A 156 5.01 7.96 -11.63
C LYS A 156 4.22 9.16 -11.18
N GLN A 157 4.32 10.26 -11.93
CA GLN A 157 3.43 11.39 -11.82
C GLN A 157 2.43 11.38 -12.97
N ILE A 158 1.18 11.67 -12.66
CA ILE A 158 0.09 11.79 -13.62
C ILE A 158 -0.52 13.17 -13.42
N LYS A 159 -0.62 13.96 -14.47
CA LYS A 159 -1.18 15.31 -14.42
C LYS A 159 -2.66 15.30 -14.81
N GLY A 160 -3.37 16.37 -14.48
CA GLY A 160 -4.80 16.51 -14.81
C GLY A 160 -5.11 16.45 -16.31
N ASP A 161 -4.14 16.72 -17.18
CA ASP A 161 -4.24 16.55 -18.64
C ASP A 161 -4.02 15.10 -19.12
N GLY A 162 -3.79 14.16 -18.19
CA GLY A 162 -3.52 12.75 -18.46
C GLY A 162 -2.07 12.45 -18.85
N SER A 163 -1.19 13.45 -18.94
CA SER A 163 0.23 13.21 -19.21
C SER A 163 0.91 12.48 -18.06
N ILE A 164 1.83 11.59 -18.40
CA ILE A 164 2.56 10.74 -17.45
C ILE A 164 4.05 11.09 -17.51
N ALA A 165 4.65 11.34 -16.34
CA ALA A 165 6.09 11.45 -16.17
C ALA A 165 6.59 10.33 -15.25
N GLU A 166 7.66 9.64 -15.66
CA GLU A 166 8.39 8.74 -14.76
C GLU A 166 9.30 9.58 -13.84
N ILE A 167 9.37 9.21 -12.56
CA ILE A 167 10.13 9.92 -11.52
C ILE A 167 11.33 9.07 -11.11
#